data_AF-A0A1I1MVK7-F1
#
_entry.id   AF-A0A1I1MVK7-F1
#
_cell.length_a   1.000
_cell.length_b   1.000
_cell.length_c   1.000
_cell.angle_alpha   90.00
_cell.angle_beta   90.00
_cell.angle_gamma   90.00
#
_symmetry.space_group_name_H-M   'P 1'
#
loop_
_entity.id
_entity.type
_entity.pdbx_description
1 polymer ?
#
loop_
_entity_poly.entity_id
_entity_poly.type
_entity_poly.pdbx_seq_one_letter_code
_entity_poly.pdbx_strand_id
1 'polypeptide(L)' 'MCGDAAVARIDGMDNGTDGAEIARVLRQLRLAVFRGDVVVDAARVASWPPGARLALDQCARRAAARGHRFEVQRAA' A
#
# COMPACT_ATOMS: atom_id res chain seq x y z
N MET A 1 23.66 0.99 -7.36
CA MET A 1 22.82 2.07 -7.92
C MET A 1 21.63 2.23 -7.00
N CYS A 2 21.63 3.24 -6.13
CA CYS A 2 20.47 3.55 -5.29
C CYS A 2 19.42 4.19 -6.21
N GLY A 3 18.49 3.38 -6.70
CA GLY A 3 17.33 3.87 -7.43
C GLY A 3 16.46 4.65 -6.46
N ASP A 4 16.06 5.86 -6.84
CA ASP A 4 15.07 6.68 -6.19
C ASP A 4 13.90 5.80 -5.69
N ALA A 5 13.87 5.54 -4.39
CA ALA A 5 12.76 4.84 -3.78
C ALA A 5 11.56 5.79 -3.91
N ALA A 6 10.68 5.54 -4.88
CA ALA A 6 9.42 6.24 -5.00
C ALA A 6 8.51 5.83 -3.83
N VAL A 7 8.82 6.30 -2.62
CA VAL A 7 8.09 6.02 -1.39
C VAL A 7 6.72 6.67 -1.52
N ALA A 8 5.77 5.91 -2.06
CA ALA A 8 4.38 6.32 -2.15
C ALA A 8 3.77 6.21 -0.74
N ARG A 9 3.84 7.31 0.01
CA ARG A 9 3.17 7.45 1.29
C ARG A 9 1.70 7.81 1.03
N ILE A 10 0.79 6.96 1.51
CA ILE A 10 -0.64 7.14 1.30
C ILE A 10 -1.24 7.79 2.55
N ASP A 11 -1.39 9.11 2.49
CA ASP A 11 -2.10 9.90 3.49
C ASP A 11 -3.55 10.10 3.03
N GLY A 12 -4.49 9.45 3.71
CA GLY A 12 -5.94 9.64 3.60
C GLY A 12 -6.71 8.41 4.07
N MET A 13 -7.32 8.49 5.25
CA MET A 13 -8.50 7.73 5.64
C MET A 13 -9.02 8.32 6.95
N ASP A 14 -10.10 9.08 6.85
CA ASP A 14 -10.82 9.60 8.01
C ASP A 14 -11.77 8.53 8.54
N ASN A 15 -11.30 7.64 9.44
CA ASN A 15 -12.02 6.72 10.35
C ASN A 15 -13.34 6.02 9.94
N GLY A 16 -13.80 6.18 8.71
CA GLY A 16 -14.96 5.58 8.11
C GLY A 16 -14.49 4.54 7.13
N THR A 17 -15.08 3.35 7.20
CA THR A 17 -14.86 2.27 6.25
C THR A 17 -15.51 2.63 4.91
N ASP A 18 -15.08 3.71 4.27
CA ASP A 18 -15.57 4.10 2.95
C ASP A 18 -14.87 3.23 1.89
N GLY A 19 -15.65 2.32 1.31
CA GLY A 19 -15.15 1.42 0.26
C GLY A 19 -14.56 2.16 -0.94
N ALA A 20 -15.03 3.38 -1.24
CA ALA A 20 -14.48 4.19 -2.32
C ALA A 20 -13.05 4.66 -2.02
N GLU A 21 -12.79 5.03 -0.77
CA GLU A 21 -11.45 5.45 -0.35
C GLU A 21 -10.47 4.28 -0.37
N ILE A 22 -10.87 3.12 0.15
CA ILE A 22 -10.05 1.91 0.10
C ILE A 22 -9.74 1.53 -1.36
N ALA A 23 -10.73 1.60 -2.24
CA ALA A 23 -10.52 1.33 -3.67
C ALA A 23 -9.53 2.33 -4.32
N ARG A 24 -9.63 3.62 -3.97
CA ARG A 24 -8.68 4.66 -4.41
C ARG A 24 -7.25 4.34 -3.95
N VAL A 25 -7.09 4.00 -2.67
CA VAL A 25 -5.79 3.63 -2.08
C VAL A 25 -5.21 2.39 -2.77
N LEU A 26 -6.00 1.33 -2.95
CA LEU A 26 -5.56 0.12 -3.65
C LEU A 26 -5.15 0.39 -5.09
N ARG A 27 -5.85 1.30 -5.79
CA ARG A 27 -5.46 1.73 -7.15
C ARG A 27 -4.11 2.45 -7.14
N GLN A 28 -3.88 3.35 -6.17
CA GLN A 28 -2.60 4.05 -6.02
C GLN A 28 -1.46 3.08 -5.68
N LEU A 29 -1.68 2.13 -4.77
CA LEU A 29 -0.72 1.08 -4.42
C LEU A 29 -0.32 0.24 -5.63
N ARG A 30 -1.30 -0.19 -6.43
CA ARG A 30 -1.02 -0.94 -7.66
C ARG A 30 -0.09 -0.17 -8.58
N LEU A 31 -0.32 1.12 -8.79
CA LEU A 31 0.54 1.96 -9.62
C LEU A 31 1.93 2.19 -8.99
N ALA A 32 2.00 2.36 -7.67
CA ALA A 32 3.26 2.54 -6.94
C ALA A 32 4.14 1.29 -7.04
N VAL A 33 3.56 0.10 -6.87
CA VAL A 33 4.25 -1.20 -7.03
C VAL A 33 4.82 -1.38 -8.43
N PHE A 34 4.22 -0.79 -9.46
CA PHE A 34 4.80 -0.83 -10.81
C PHE A 34 6.02 0.07 -10.97
N ARG A 35 6.15 1.12 -10.14
CA ARG A 35 7.18 2.16 -10.25
C ARG A 35 8.39 1.92 -9.34
N GLY A 36 8.20 1.23 -8.20
CA GLY A 36 9.29 0.96 -7.27
C GLY A 36 8.83 0.47 -5.91
N ASP A 37 9.63 0.79 -4.90
CA ASP A 37 9.41 0.39 -3.51
C ASP A 37 8.23 1.13 -2.87
N VAL A 38 7.49 0.44 -2.00
CA VAL A 38 6.25 0.94 -1.39
C VAL A 38 6.29 0.77 0.13
N VAL A 39 5.90 1.82 0.86
CA VAL A 39 5.73 1.79 2.32
C VAL A 39 4.30 2.18 2.67
N VAL A 40 3.63 1.36 3.47
CA VAL A 40 2.24 1.54 3.88
C VAL A 40 2.16 1.67 5.41
N ASP A 41 1.29 2.54 5.90
CA ASP A 41 1.07 2.72 7.33
C ASP A 41 0.21 1.59 7.93
N ALA A 42 0.78 0.83 8.86
CA ALA A 42 0.17 -0.31 9.54
C ALA A 42 -1.09 0.07 10.34
N ALA A 43 -1.11 1.28 10.93
CA ALA A 43 -2.26 1.74 11.71
C ALA A 43 -3.52 1.88 10.82
N ARG A 44 -3.32 2.17 9.53
CA ARG A 44 -4.39 2.37 8.55
C ARG A 44 -4.91 1.05 7.99
N VAL A 45 -4.06 0.05 7.83
CA VAL A 45 -4.44 -1.25 7.28
C VAL A 45 -5.20 -2.10 8.30
N ALA A 46 -4.97 -1.89 9.60
CA ALA A 46 -5.58 -2.70 10.67
C ALA A 46 -7.12 -2.69 10.62
N SER A 47 -7.73 -1.56 10.24
CA SER A 47 -9.19 -1.39 10.14
C SER A 47 -9.79 -1.86 8.81
N TRP A 48 -8.97 -2.28 7.84
CA TRP A 48 -9.47 -2.65 6.51
C TRP A 48 -10.34 -3.91 6.56
N PRO A 49 -11.38 -4.00 5.70
CA PRO A 49 -12.15 -5.22 5.54
C PRO A 49 -11.28 -6.34 4.94
N PRO A 50 -11.60 -7.62 5.19
CA PRO A 50 -10.79 -8.76 4.74
C PRO A 50 -10.47 -8.74 3.23
N GLY A 51 -11.43 -8.36 2.38
CA GLY A 51 -11.22 -8.25 0.94
C GLY A 51 -10.17 -7.22 0.53
N ALA A 52 -10.09 -6.10 1.26
CA ALA A 52 -9.08 -5.07 1.03
C ALA A 52 -7.69 -5.52 1.48
N ARG A 53 -7.60 -6.27 2.58
CA ARG A 53 -6.34 -6.88 3.03
C ARG A 53 -5.83 -7.89 2.01
N LEU A 54 -6.70 -8.72 1.44
CA LEU A 54 -6.31 -9.64 0.35
C LEU A 54 -5.76 -8.90 -0.88
N ALA A 55 -6.35 -7.75 -1.23
CA ALA A 55 -5.85 -6.92 -2.32
C ALA A 55 -4.49 -6.28 -2.00
N LEU A 56 -4.24 -5.93 -0.73
CA LEU A 56 -2.93 -5.47 -0.25
C LEU A 56 -1.88 -6.58 -0.38
N ASP A 57 -2.19 -7.80 0.05
CA ASP A 57 -1.29 -8.95 -0.07
C ASP A 57 -0.92 -9.25 -1.52
N GLN A 58 -1.87 -9.08 -2.44
CA GLN A 58 -1.58 -9.19 -3.88
C GLN A 58 -0.61 -8.09 -4.35
N CYS A 59 -0.70 -6.88 -3.82
CA CYS A 59 0.25 -5.81 -4.13
C CYS A 59 1.65 -6.14 -3.62
N ALA A 60 1.77 -6.64 -2.39
CA ALA A 60 3.04 -7.08 -1.81
C ALA A 60 3.69 -8.20 -2.64
N ARG A 61 2.91 -9.22 -3.03
CA ARG A 61 3.40 -10.31 -3.90
C ARG A 61 3.87 -9.79 -5.27
N ARG A 62 3.16 -8.82 -5.85
CA ARG A 62 3.56 -8.20 -7.13
C ARG A 62 4.83 -7.36 -7.01
N ALA A 63 5.02 -6.65 -5.90
CA ALA A 63 6.25 -5.92 -5.63
C ALA A 63 7.44 -6.89 -5.53
N ALA A 64 7.29 -7.97 -4.75
CA ALA A 64 8.32 -8.99 -4.59
C ALA A 64 8.70 -9.65 -5.93
N ALA A 65 7.70 -9.99 -6.77
CA ALA A 65 7.94 -10.56 -8.10
C ALA A 65 8.73 -9.64 -9.05
N ARG A 66 8.80 -8.34 -8.74
CA ARG A 66 9.52 -7.31 -9.51
C ARG A 66 10.84 -6.91 -8.85
N GLY A 67 11.19 -7.51 -7.71
CA GLY A 67 12.35 -7.12 -6.92
C GLY A 67 12.18 -5.80 -6.16
N HIS A 68 10.95 -5.32 -5.99
CA HIS A 68 10.64 -4.14 -5.20
C HIS A 68 10.33 -4.51 -3.74
N ARG A 69 10.66 -3.61 -2.84
CA ARG A 69 10.38 -3.71 -1.41
C ARG A 69 8.95 -3.22 -1.14
N PHE A 70 8.21 -3.98 -0.35
CA PHE A 70 6.87 -3.62 0.12
C PHE A 70 6.84 -3.76 1.64
N GLU A 71 6.77 -2.63 2.35
CA GLU A 71 6.81 -2.61 3.81
C GLU A 71 5.54 -2.02 4.38
N VAL A 72 5.05 -2.63 5.47
CA VAL A 72 3.94 -2.09 6.26
C VAL A 72 4.52 -1.65 7.60
N GLN A 73 4.70 -0.33 7.79
CA GLN A 73 5.35 0.26 8.96
C GLN A 73 4.32 0.99 9.82
N ARG A 74 4.46 0.99 11.15
CA ARG A 74 3.70 1.94 11.98
C ARG A 74 4.31 3.33 11.81
N ALA A 75 3.50 4.33 11.49
CA ALA A 75 3.92 5.71 11.69
C ALA A 75 4.22 5.93 13.18
N ALA A 76 5.41 6.45 13.49
CA ALA A 76 5.85 6.79 14.84
C ALA A 76 5.06 7.98 15.40
#